data_AF-A0AAE0FYI0-F1
#
_entry.id   AF-A0AAE0FYI0-F1
#
_cell.length_a   1.000
_cell.length_b   1.000
_cell.length_c   1.000
_cell.angle_alpha   90.00
_cell.angle_beta   90.00
_cell.angle_gamma   90.00
#
_symmetry.space_group_name_H-M   'P 1'
#
loop_
_entity.id
_entity.type
_entity.pdbx_description
1 polymer ?
#
loop_
_entity_poly.entity_id
_entity_poly.type
_entity_poly.pdbx_seq_one_letter_code
_entity_poly.pdbx_strand_id
1 'polypeptide(L)'
;MYQTDWSLAALKLRAQGQQLELGGVKDETFSLPMAALGADSGVSGRIWGTFLPIGTPDPARPRGLSILARDLQSVVIYDEAGEFVGVRRPGSKKPLDVGGVELVIEDVIGASGLQIKMDPGVPFVYAGFGGLIVTTFISYLSHSQVWALQNGDVLYVGGRTNRATLDFERELSDILDKM
;
A
#
# COMPACT_ATOMS: atom_id res chain seq x y z
N MET A 1 -6.68 10.27 -17.20
CA MET A 1 -6.50 11.30 -16.16
C MET A 1 -6.98 10.70 -14.85
N TYR A 2 -6.06 10.23 -14.00
CA TYR A 2 -6.39 9.61 -12.72
C TYR A 2 -6.65 10.75 -11.72
N GLN A 3 -7.90 11.00 -11.37
CA GLN A 3 -8.24 11.89 -10.27
C GLN A 3 -8.60 11.02 -9.07
N THR A 4 -7.68 10.96 -8.11
CA THR A 4 -7.94 10.30 -6.83
C THR A 4 -8.86 11.21 -6.04
N ASP A 5 -10.10 10.79 -5.84
CA ASP A 5 -10.98 11.44 -4.87
C ASP A 5 -10.38 11.24 -3.49
N TRP A 6 -9.82 12.32 -2.93
CA TRP A 6 -9.31 12.35 -1.58
C TRP A 6 -10.38 12.92 -0.65
N SER A 7 -10.44 12.36 0.56
CA SER A 7 -11.34 12.77 1.63
C SER A 7 -10.62 12.72 2.97
N LEU A 8 -11.17 13.36 4.00
CA LEU A 8 -10.65 13.27 5.37
C LEU A 8 -11.55 12.33 6.17
N ALA A 9 -10.95 11.32 6.79
CA ALA A 9 -11.65 10.29 7.56
C ALA A 9 -11.72 10.63 9.04
N ALA A 10 -10.61 11.08 9.62
CA ALA A 10 -10.52 11.34 11.04
C ALA A 10 -9.41 12.33 11.39
N LEU A 11 -9.57 12.97 12.54
CA LEU A 11 -8.60 13.87 13.16
C LEU A 11 -8.05 13.19 14.42
N LYS A 12 -6.73 13.00 14.48
CA LYS A 12 -6.04 12.54 15.68
C LYS A 12 -5.62 13.74 16.51
N LEU A 13 -6.10 13.78 17.74
CA LEU A 13 -5.77 14.87 18.64
C LEU A 13 -5.63 14.37 20.07
N ARG A 14 -4.89 15.15 20.85
CA ARG A 14 -4.75 14.99 22.29
C ARG A 14 -5.38 16.22 22.92
N ALA A 15 -6.26 16.00 23.89
CA ALA A 15 -6.93 17.05 24.63
C ALA A 15 -6.69 16.82 26.12
N GLN A 16 -6.34 17.88 26.86
CA GLN A 16 -6.20 17.85 28.30
C GLN A 16 -7.03 18.98 28.94
N GLY A 17 -7.79 18.67 29.98
CA GLY A 17 -8.64 19.64 30.66
C GLY A 17 -9.65 18.95 31.58
N GLN A 18 -10.01 19.60 32.69
CA GLN A 18 -10.96 19.06 33.68
C GLN A 18 -12.40 18.94 33.14
N GLN A 19 -12.69 19.62 32.02
CA GLN A 19 -14.03 19.70 31.40
C GLN A 19 -14.22 18.69 30.26
N LEU A 20 -13.24 17.82 29.98
CA LEU A 20 -13.33 16.80 28.94
C LEU A 20 -13.98 15.53 29.47
N GLU A 21 -15.01 15.03 28.76
CA GLU A 21 -15.70 13.77 29.10
C GLU A 21 -15.07 12.53 28.44
N LEU A 22 -13.99 12.69 27.69
CA LEU A 22 -13.21 11.57 27.14
C LEU A 22 -12.44 10.92 28.30
N GLY A 23 -12.95 9.76 28.75
CA GLY A 23 -12.54 9.08 29.97
C GLY A 23 -11.04 9.10 30.26
N GLY A 24 -10.66 9.83 31.31
CA GLY A 24 -9.76 9.34 32.36
C GLY A 24 -8.33 8.92 32.02
N VAL A 25 -7.78 9.19 30.84
CA VAL A 25 -6.36 8.89 30.56
C VAL A 25 -5.65 10.16 30.11
N LYS A 26 -4.88 10.76 31.03
CA LYS A 26 -3.90 11.78 30.70
C LYS A 26 -2.98 11.24 29.61
N ASP A 27 -2.80 12.02 28.56
CA ASP A 27 -1.83 11.78 27.47
C ASP A 27 -2.20 10.77 26.37
N GLU A 28 -3.45 10.31 26.32
CA GLU A 28 -3.91 9.43 25.22
C GLU A 28 -4.33 10.24 23.98
N THR A 29 -3.96 9.72 22.79
CA THR A 29 -4.37 10.30 21.50
C THR A 29 -5.66 9.63 21.06
N PHE A 30 -6.70 10.41 20.80
CA PHE A 30 -7.97 9.88 20.31
C PHE A 30 -8.25 10.36 18.88
N SER A 31 -9.05 9.57 18.18
CA SER A 31 -9.38 9.78 16.77
C SER A 31 -10.84 10.18 16.66
N LEU A 32 -11.10 11.43 16.27
CA LEU A 32 -12.46 11.90 16.00
C LEU A 32 -12.81 11.73 14.52
N PRO A 33 -13.95 11.12 14.17
CA PRO A 33 -14.38 11.04 12.78
C PRO A 33 -14.64 12.44 12.22
N MET A 34 -14.26 12.63 10.96
CA MET A 34 -14.48 13.86 10.22
C MET A 34 -15.62 13.67 9.22
N ALA A 35 -16.62 14.55 9.27
CA ALA A 35 -17.73 14.54 8.32
C ALA A 35 -17.48 15.58 7.22
N ALA A 36 -17.75 15.23 5.96
CA ALA A 36 -17.71 16.18 4.87
C ALA A 36 -18.89 17.17 4.98
N LEU A 37 -18.58 18.46 4.98
CA LEU A 37 -19.51 19.58 5.06
C LEU A 37 -19.48 20.30 3.71
N GLY A 38 -20.32 19.90 2.74
CA GLY A 38 -20.21 20.51 1.42
C GLY A 38 -21.08 19.99 0.27
N ALA A 39 -22.30 19.50 0.51
CA ALA A 39 -23.26 19.29 -0.58
C ALA A 39 -24.31 20.41 -0.67
N ASP A 40 -24.85 20.86 0.47
CA ASP A 40 -26.07 21.71 0.48
C ASP A 40 -25.87 23.14 1.01
N SER A 41 -24.63 23.53 1.36
CA SER A 41 -24.35 24.75 2.12
C SER A 41 -23.79 25.94 1.32
N GLY A 42 -23.73 25.86 -0.02
CA GLY A 42 -23.31 26.98 -0.88
C GLY A 42 -21.84 27.40 -0.75
N VAL A 43 -21.04 26.67 0.03
CA VAL A 43 -19.61 26.92 0.20
C VAL A 43 -18.84 26.21 -0.92
N SER A 44 -18.12 26.98 -1.74
CA SER A 44 -17.23 26.43 -2.76
C SER A 44 -15.99 25.82 -2.11
N GLY A 45 -15.85 24.49 -2.19
CA GLY A 45 -14.71 23.74 -1.67
C GLY A 45 -15.12 22.56 -0.80
N ARG A 46 -14.20 21.59 -0.64
CA ARG A 46 -14.40 20.48 0.29
C ARG A 46 -13.98 20.92 1.68
N ILE A 47 -14.92 20.89 2.62
CA ILE A 47 -14.65 21.15 4.04
C ILE A 47 -15.01 19.88 4.78
N TRP A 48 -14.23 19.54 5.79
CA TRP A 48 -14.58 18.50 6.74
C TRP A 48 -14.61 19.08 8.13
N GLY A 49 -15.53 18.61 8.96
CA GLY A 49 -15.68 19.06 10.33
C GLY A 49 -15.80 17.92 11.31
N THR A 50 -15.40 18.18 12.55
CA THR A 50 -15.66 17.31 13.70
C THR A 50 -15.97 18.18 14.92
N PHE A 51 -16.57 17.57 15.93
CA PHE A 51 -17.03 18.26 17.14
C PHE A 51 -16.49 17.53 18.37
N LEU A 52 -15.82 18.28 19.24
CA LEU A 52 -15.31 17.79 20.52
C LEU A 52 -16.20 18.33 21.64
N PRO A 53 -17.08 17.51 22.24
CA PRO A 53 -17.96 17.95 23.32
C PRO A 53 -17.14 18.28 24.58
N ILE A 54 -17.51 19.37 25.26
CA ILE A 54 -16.92 19.77 26.54
C ILE A 54 -18.04 20.06 27.55
N GLY A 55 -17.90 19.52 28.76
CA GLY A 55 -18.93 19.57 29.81
C GLY A 55 -20.07 18.58 29.61
N THR A 56 -21.11 18.71 30.46
CA THR A 56 -22.23 17.77 30.53
C THR A 56 -23.08 17.76 29.25
N PRO A 57 -23.48 16.59 28.71
CA PRO A 57 -24.26 16.51 27.48
C PRO A 57 -25.67 17.08 27.68
N ASP A 58 -25.98 18.20 27.01
CA ASP A 58 -27.34 18.70 26.85
C ASP A 58 -27.80 18.51 25.39
N PRO A 59 -28.81 17.65 25.13
CA PRO A 59 -29.36 17.45 23.79
C PRO A 59 -29.91 18.73 23.14
N ALA A 60 -30.30 19.72 23.93
CA ALA A 60 -30.83 20.99 23.44
C ALA A 60 -29.73 22.04 23.18
N ARG A 61 -28.56 21.92 23.81
CA ARG A 61 -27.43 22.86 23.68
C ARG A 61 -26.10 22.11 23.75
N PRO A 62 -25.66 21.48 22.64
CA PRO A 62 -24.35 20.85 22.60
C PRO A 62 -23.26 21.91 22.80
N ARG A 63 -22.48 21.77 23.88
CA ARG A 63 -21.31 22.59 24.17
C ARG A 63 -20.05 21.83 23.80
N GLY A 64 -19.15 22.48 23.08
CA GLY A 64 -17.99 21.82 22.50
C GLY A 64 -17.22 22.71 21.55
N LEU A 65 -16.06 22.19 21.14
CA LEU A 65 -15.15 22.83 20.22
C LEU A 65 -15.43 22.31 18.81
N SER A 66 -15.66 23.25 17.88
CA SER A 66 -15.85 22.91 16.48
C SER A 66 -14.50 22.96 15.77
N ILE A 67 -14.16 21.88 15.07
CA ILE A 67 -12.88 21.73 14.41
C ILE A 67 -13.12 21.47 12.92
N LEU A 68 -12.54 22.31 12.06
CA LEU A 68 -12.70 22.25 10.61
C LEU A 68 -11.36 22.05 9.91
N ALA A 69 -11.35 21.31 8.82
CA ALA A 69 -10.19 21.20 7.93
C ALA A 69 -10.63 21.32 6.47
N ARG A 70 -9.80 21.99 5.66
CA ARG A 70 -9.98 22.09 4.20
C ARG A 70 -8.99 21.24 3.43
N ASP A 71 -7.90 20.84 4.09
CA ASP A 71 -6.81 20.04 3.55
C ASP A 71 -6.18 19.20 4.67
N LEU A 72 -5.13 18.45 4.35
CA LEU A 72 -4.36 17.65 5.31
C LEU A 72 -3.33 18.49 6.10
N GLN A 73 -3.20 19.78 5.82
CA GLN A 73 -2.12 20.63 6.32
C GLN A 73 -2.57 21.61 7.40
N SER A 74 -3.85 21.94 7.45
CA SER A 74 -4.38 23.00 8.29
C SER A 74 -5.72 22.60 8.91
N VAL A 75 -5.80 22.81 10.23
CA VAL A 75 -6.99 22.57 11.03
C VAL A 75 -7.34 23.87 11.75
N VAL A 76 -8.57 24.32 11.58
CA VAL A 76 -9.14 25.53 12.16
C VAL A 76 -10.00 25.13 13.36
N ILE A 77 -9.84 25.84 14.47
CA ILE A 77 -10.51 25.52 15.74
C ILE A 77 -11.35 26.73 16.17
N TYR A 78 -12.58 26.45 16.57
CA TYR A 78 -13.56 27.40 17.09
C TYR A 78 -13.97 27.02 18.51
N ASP A 79 -14.29 28.02 19.33
CA ASP A 79 -14.74 27.83 20.70
C ASP A 79 -16.24 27.46 20.80
N GLU A 80 -16.76 27.36 22.03
CA GLU A 80 -18.17 27.08 22.30
C GLU A 80 -19.13 28.14 21.72
N ALA A 81 -18.68 29.39 21.57
CA ALA A 81 -19.48 30.49 21.03
C ALA A 81 -19.43 30.55 19.49
N GLY A 82 -18.59 29.71 18.87
CA GLY A 82 -18.33 29.74 17.44
C GLY A 82 -17.34 30.84 17.02
N GLU A 83 -16.62 31.43 17.97
CA GLU A 83 -15.56 32.39 17.68
C GLU A 83 -14.28 31.66 17.25
N PHE A 84 -13.55 32.26 16.30
CA PHE A 84 -12.30 31.70 15.81
C PHE A 84 -11.21 31.79 16.87
N VAL A 85 -10.59 30.65 17.19
CA VAL A 85 -9.53 30.58 18.22
C VAL A 85 -8.15 30.49 17.59
N GLY A 86 -8.02 29.72 16.51
CA GLY A 86 -6.74 29.60 15.83
C GLY A 86 -6.68 28.52 14.77
N VAL A 87 -5.53 28.49 14.10
CA VAL A 87 -5.15 27.45 13.14
C VAL A 87 -3.99 26.64 13.71
N ARG A 88 -4.03 25.33 13.48
CA ARG A 88 -2.94 24.41 13.81
C ARG A 88 -2.57 23.56 12.61
N ARG A 89 -1.26 23.31 12.50
CA ARG A 89 -0.71 22.35 11.55
C ARG A 89 -0.65 20.98 12.24
N PRO A 90 -1.21 19.92 11.64
CA PRO A 90 -1.05 18.57 12.17
C PRO A 90 0.42 18.21 12.34
N GLY A 91 0.76 17.55 13.45
CA GLY A 91 2.12 17.16 13.78
C GLY A 91 3.01 18.27 14.34
N SER A 92 2.50 19.50 14.49
CA SER A 92 3.27 20.61 15.08
C SER A 92 3.57 20.44 16.57
N LYS A 93 2.85 19.56 17.27
CA LYS A 93 2.94 19.31 18.72
C LYS A 93 2.80 20.57 19.58
N LYS A 94 2.29 21.67 19.02
CA LYS A 94 2.10 22.93 19.72
C LYS A 94 0.71 22.94 20.35
N PRO A 95 0.59 23.04 21.68
CA PRO A 95 -0.69 23.14 22.32
C PRO A 95 -1.43 24.43 21.92
N LEU A 96 -2.75 24.35 21.92
CA LEU A 96 -3.66 25.49 21.83
C LEU A 96 -4.62 25.38 23.01
N ASP A 97 -4.64 26.39 23.86
CA ASP A 97 -5.63 26.49 24.93
C ASP A 97 -6.92 27.08 24.35
N VAL A 98 -8.03 26.34 24.50
CA VAL A 98 -9.36 26.77 24.11
C VAL A 98 -10.31 26.52 25.27
N GLY A 99 -10.70 27.59 25.97
CA GLY A 99 -11.64 27.50 27.08
C GLY A 99 -11.16 26.63 28.24
N GLY A 100 -9.85 26.57 28.52
CA GLY A 100 -9.28 25.74 29.58
C GLY A 100 -9.04 24.28 29.17
N VAL A 101 -9.16 23.98 27.87
CA VAL A 101 -8.80 22.71 27.26
C VAL A 101 -7.55 22.91 26.39
N GLU A 102 -6.48 22.23 26.75
CA GLU A 102 -5.24 22.21 25.98
C GLU A 102 -5.35 21.16 24.85
N LEU A 103 -5.40 21.63 23.60
CA LEU A 103 -5.50 20.81 22.41
C LEU A 103 -4.18 20.72 21.64
N VAL A 104 -3.78 19.51 21.29
CA VAL A 104 -2.65 19.22 20.40
C VAL A 104 -3.16 18.40 19.22
N ILE A 105 -3.01 18.94 18.01
CA ILE A 105 -3.35 18.23 16.77
C ILE A 105 -2.15 17.38 16.34
N GLU A 106 -2.30 16.06 16.45
CA GLU A 106 -1.25 15.08 16.13
C GLU A 106 -1.21 14.79 14.63
N ASP A 107 -2.36 14.49 14.03
CA ASP A 107 -2.42 14.07 12.62
C ASP A 107 -3.84 14.21 12.02
N VAL A 108 -3.92 14.26 10.69
CA VAL A 108 -5.18 14.19 9.93
C VAL A 108 -5.13 12.97 9.02
N ILE A 109 -6.05 12.04 9.23
CA ILE A 109 -6.13 10.80 8.47
C ILE A 109 -6.92 11.05 7.19
N GLY A 110 -6.24 10.98 6.05
CA GLY A 110 -6.88 10.97 4.74
C GLY A 110 -7.54 9.62 4.45
N ALA A 111 -8.79 9.64 3.98
CA ALA A 111 -9.39 8.53 3.26
C ALA A 111 -9.06 8.69 1.77
N SER A 112 -8.00 8.02 1.33
CA SER A 112 -7.85 7.63 -0.07
C SER A 112 -8.55 6.29 -0.27
N GLY A 113 -9.34 6.14 -1.32
CA GLY A 113 -9.76 4.81 -1.75
C GLY A 113 -8.53 3.91 -1.87
N LEU A 114 -8.59 2.71 -1.29
CA LEU A 114 -7.51 1.73 -1.26
C LEU A 114 -7.13 1.32 -2.69
N GLN A 115 -6.29 2.10 -3.36
CA GLN A 115 -5.67 1.70 -4.61
C GLN A 115 -4.47 0.81 -4.27
N ILE A 116 -4.74 -0.46 -3.98
CA ILE A 116 -3.71 -1.48 -4.08
C ILE A 116 -3.27 -1.49 -5.55
N LYS A 117 -2.14 -0.85 -5.83
CA LYS A 117 -1.53 -0.77 -7.17
C LYS A 117 -0.75 -2.05 -7.54
N MET A 118 -0.84 -3.10 -6.73
CA MET A 118 -0.15 -4.36 -6.95
C MET A 118 -1.14 -5.50 -7.02
N ASP A 119 -1.29 -6.07 -8.22
CA ASP A 119 -2.04 -7.30 -8.41
C ASP A 119 -1.20 -8.49 -7.93
N PRO A 120 -1.66 -9.26 -6.93
CA PRO A 120 -0.92 -10.42 -6.43
C PRO A 120 -0.73 -11.51 -7.49
N GLY A 121 -1.42 -11.43 -8.64
CA GLY A 121 -1.29 -12.35 -9.77
C GLY A 121 -0.07 -12.12 -10.66
N VAL A 122 0.48 -10.90 -10.70
CA VAL A 122 1.59 -10.56 -11.61
C VAL A 122 2.86 -11.40 -11.38
N PRO A 123 3.30 -11.65 -10.13
CA PRO A 123 4.43 -12.54 -9.88
C PRO A 123 4.23 -13.98 -10.39
N PHE A 124 3.02 -14.53 -10.28
CA PHE A 124 2.72 -15.89 -10.74
C PHE A 124 2.81 -16.01 -12.27
N VAL A 125 2.35 -14.99 -13.00
CA VAL A 125 2.46 -14.95 -14.45
C VAL A 125 3.94 -14.93 -14.88
N TYR A 126 4.78 -14.11 -14.25
CA TYR A 126 6.21 -14.07 -14.55
C TYR A 126 6.92 -15.37 -14.19
N ALA A 127 6.55 -16.02 -13.07
CA ALA A 127 7.07 -17.34 -12.73
C ALA A 127 6.73 -18.38 -13.81
N GLY A 128 5.53 -18.35 -14.37
CA GLY A 128 5.12 -19.20 -15.49
C GLY A 128 5.96 -18.97 -16.76
N PHE A 129 6.17 -17.70 -17.15
CA PHE A 129 7.05 -17.38 -18.27
C PHE A 129 8.50 -17.83 -18.03
N GLY A 130 9.03 -17.63 -16.82
CA GLY A 130 10.35 -18.11 -16.44
C GLY A 130 10.46 -19.64 -16.56
N GLY A 131 9.45 -20.36 -16.09
CA GLY A 131 9.35 -21.81 -16.24
C GLY A 131 9.35 -22.25 -17.71
N LEU A 132 8.57 -21.59 -18.57
CA LEU A 132 8.54 -21.89 -20.01
C LEU A 132 9.89 -21.68 -20.70
N ILE A 133 10.62 -20.63 -20.34
CA ILE A 133 11.96 -20.37 -20.88
C ILE A 133 12.90 -21.52 -20.49
N VAL A 134 12.92 -21.91 -19.22
CA VAL A 134 13.78 -22.99 -18.72
C VAL A 134 13.45 -24.34 -19.36
N THR A 135 12.17 -24.70 -19.45
CA THR A 135 11.76 -25.97 -20.07
C THR A 135 12.07 -26.01 -21.56
N THR A 136 11.99 -24.86 -22.24
CA THR A 136 12.40 -24.74 -23.64
C THR A 136 13.88 -25.07 -23.80
N PHE A 137 14.76 -24.50 -22.96
CA PHE A 137 16.20 -24.82 -23.01
C PHE A 137 16.48 -26.31 -22.75
N ILE A 138 15.83 -26.90 -21.74
CA ILE A 138 15.99 -28.33 -21.44
C ILE A 138 15.55 -29.19 -22.63
N SER A 139 14.48 -28.80 -23.33
CA SER A 139 14.00 -29.53 -24.50
C SER A 139 14.95 -29.50 -25.70
N TYR A 140 15.91 -28.56 -25.73
CA TYR A 140 16.94 -28.50 -26.77
C TYR A 140 18.13 -29.42 -26.52
N LEU A 141 18.24 -30.04 -25.34
CA LEU A 141 19.29 -31.03 -25.08
C LEU A 141 19.14 -32.23 -26.03
N SER A 142 20.17 -32.48 -26.82
CA SER A 142 20.22 -33.60 -27.75
C SER A 142 20.54 -34.89 -27.02
N HIS A 143 19.77 -35.94 -27.30
CA HIS A 143 20.06 -37.29 -26.85
C HIS A 143 20.64 -38.11 -27.99
N SER A 144 21.78 -38.77 -27.75
CA SER A 144 22.51 -39.58 -28.73
C SER A 144 22.73 -41.00 -28.18
N GLN A 145 22.59 -42.00 -29.05
CA GLN A 145 22.77 -43.42 -28.75
C GLN A 145 23.78 -44.01 -29.74
N VAL A 146 24.69 -44.83 -29.23
CA VAL A 146 25.73 -45.51 -30.02
C VAL A 146 25.66 -47.01 -29.73
N TRP A 147 25.80 -47.82 -30.76
CA TRP A 147 25.87 -49.27 -30.71
C TRP A 147 27.12 -49.74 -31.43
N ALA A 148 27.77 -50.77 -30.87
CA ALA A 148 28.91 -51.43 -31.49
C ALA A 148 28.69 -52.95 -31.48
N LEU A 149 28.96 -53.60 -32.59
CA LEU A 149 28.87 -55.04 -32.76
C LEU A 149 30.19 -55.56 -33.35
N GLN A 150 30.88 -56.41 -32.62
CA GLN A 150 32.09 -57.06 -33.10
C GLN A 150 31.76 -58.43 -33.71
N ASN A 151 32.22 -58.68 -34.93
CA ASN A 151 32.13 -59.96 -35.61
C ASN A 151 33.48 -60.36 -36.18
N GLY A 152 34.21 -61.22 -35.45
CA GLY A 152 35.60 -61.54 -35.75
C GLY A 152 36.49 -60.29 -35.64
N ASP A 153 37.26 -60.03 -36.69
CA ASP A 153 38.17 -58.87 -36.79
C ASP A 153 37.46 -57.58 -37.28
N VAL A 154 36.15 -57.63 -37.54
CA VAL A 154 35.38 -56.47 -38.00
C VAL A 154 34.50 -55.92 -36.88
N LEU A 155 34.64 -54.62 -36.60
CA LEU A 155 33.78 -53.87 -35.68
C LEU A 155 32.78 -53.03 -36.47
N TYR A 156 31.49 -53.29 -36.28
CA TYR A 156 30.39 -52.47 -36.81
C TYR A 156 29.98 -51.45 -35.76
N VAL A 157 30.08 -50.16 -36.07
CA VAL A 157 29.63 -49.08 -35.18
C VAL A 157 28.51 -48.31 -35.87
N GLY A 158 27.43 -48.05 -35.14
CA GLY A 158 26.29 -47.28 -35.62
C GLY A 158 25.69 -46.45 -34.50
N GLY A 159 24.90 -45.45 -34.84
CA GLY A 159 24.31 -44.59 -33.83
C GLY A 159 23.15 -43.74 -34.33
N ARG A 160 22.45 -43.13 -33.40
CA ARG A 160 21.29 -42.27 -33.68
C ARG A 160 21.28 -41.10 -32.70
N THR A 161 21.00 -39.92 -33.20
CA THR A 161 20.69 -38.74 -32.39
C THR A 161 19.33 -38.16 -32.76
N ASN A 162 18.71 -37.45 -31.82
CA ASN A 162 17.40 -36.82 -32.02
C ASN A 162 17.51 -35.44 -32.70
N ARG A 163 18.58 -34.67 -32.41
CA ARG A 163 18.67 -33.26 -32.83
C ARG A 163 20.04 -32.84 -33.37
N ALA A 164 21.13 -33.30 -32.77
CA ALA A 164 22.49 -32.80 -33.06
C ALA A 164 23.24 -33.70 -34.05
N THR A 165 22.69 -33.92 -35.25
CA THR A 165 23.24 -34.88 -36.23
C THR A 165 24.67 -34.57 -36.64
N LEU A 166 24.98 -33.29 -36.89
CA LEU A 166 26.30 -32.87 -37.37
C LEU A 166 27.38 -32.98 -36.28
N ASP A 167 27.06 -32.57 -35.05
CA ASP A 167 27.99 -32.68 -33.92
C ASP A 167 28.17 -34.14 -33.51
N PHE A 168 27.11 -34.95 -33.55
CA PHE A 168 27.17 -36.39 -33.28
C PHE A 168 28.06 -37.13 -34.29
N GLU A 169 27.97 -36.81 -35.58
CA GLU A 169 28.84 -37.40 -36.61
C GLU A 169 30.31 -37.10 -36.34
N ARG A 170 30.62 -35.85 -35.99
CA ARG A 170 31.98 -35.42 -35.63
C ARG A 170 32.49 -36.14 -34.39
N GLU A 171 31.71 -36.14 -33.30
CA GLU A 171 32.08 -36.83 -32.06
C GLU A 171 32.30 -38.33 -32.28
N LEU A 172 31.44 -38.98 -33.08
CA LEU A 172 31.58 -40.40 -33.38
C LEU A 172 32.84 -40.68 -34.20
N SER A 173 33.14 -39.85 -35.20
CA SER A 173 34.38 -39.96 -36.00
C SER A 173 35.62 -39.76 -35.12
N ASP A 174 35.61 -38.73 -34.26
CA ASP A 174 36.72 -38.44 -33.34
C ASP A 174 36.99 -39.60 -32.36
N ILE A 175 35.94 -40.30 -31.94
CA ILE A 175 36.07 -41.49 -31.08
C ILE A 175 36.68 -42.66 -31.86
N LEU A 176 36.21 -42.88 -33.10
CA LEU A 176 36.70 -43.96 -33.96
C LEU A 176 38.17 -43.75 -34.36
N ASP A 177 38.57 -42.52 -34.64
CA ASP A 177 39.95 -42.17 -34.99
C ASP A 177 40.94 -42.32 -33.81
N LYS A 178 40.43 -42.37 -32.57
CA LYS A 178 41.22 -42.56 -31.34
C LYS A 178 41.30 -44.02 -30.88
N MET A 179 40.56 -44.94 -31.50
CA MET A 179 40.64 -46.38 -31.23
C MET A 179 41.74 -47.04 -32.05
#